data_AF-A0A2S6MV18-F1
#
_entry.id   AF-A0A2S6MV18-F1
#
_cell.length_a   1.000
_cell.length_b   1.000
_cell.length_c   1.000
_cell.angle_alpha   90.00
_cell.angle_beta   90.00
_cell.angle_gamma   90.00
#
_symmetry.space_group_name_H-M   'P 1'
#
loop_
_entity.id
_entity.type
_entity.pdbx_description
1 polymer ?
#
loop_
_entity_poly.entity_id
_entity_poly.type
_entity_poly.pdbx_seq_one_letter_code
_entity_poly.pdbx_strand_id
1 'polypeptide(L)' 'MQSPKTLSEGQRAYEERRAAKAGMSLDKWLASKQRQQEAEAKAKQKAADAARPAKPAKPPGFWGRLLERAQRPLGS' A
#
# COMPACT_ATOMS: atom_id res chain seq x y z
N MET A 1 -2.29 17.06 -8.11
CA MET A 1 -3.21 16.36 -9.00
C MET A 1 -2.57 15.01 -9.35
N GLN A 2 -3.10 13.89 -8.85
CA GLN A 2 -2.62 12.58 -9.28
C GLN A 2 -2.96 12.42 -10.77
N SER A 3 -1.93 12.29 -11.62
CA SER A 3 -2.10 12.01 -13.04
C SER A 3 -2.96 10.75 -13.23
N PRO A 4 -3.89 10.73 -14.21
CA PRO A 4 -4.69 9.53 -14.49
C PRO A 4 -3.72 8.42 -14.90
N LYS A 5 -3.50 7.47 -13.99
CA LYS A 5 -2.57 6.38 -14.22
C LYS A 5 -3.21 5.50 -15.29
N THR A 6 -2.73 5.61 -16.52
CA THR A 6 -3.16 4.74 -17.61
C THR A 6 -2.84 3.30 -17.20
N LEU A 7 -3.89 2.50 -16.98
CA LEU A 7 -3.76 1.10 -16.62
C LEU A 7 -3.23 0.32 -17.82
N SER A 8 -2.31 -0.62 -17.61
CA SER A 8 -1.89 -1.52 -18.67
C SER A 8 -3.04 -2.43 -19.11
N GLU A 9 -2.98 -3.00 -20.32
CA GLU A 9 -4.04 -3.89 -20.82
C GLU A 9 -4.30 -5.08 -19.89
N GLY A 10 -3.24 -5.69 -19.33
CA GLY A 10 -3.36 -6.76 -18.35
C GLY A 10 -4.02 -6.33 -17.05
N GLN A 11 -3.76 -5.10 -16.59
CA GLN A 11 -4.46 -4.53 -15.43
C GLN A 11 -5.93 -4.25 -15.75
N ARG A 12 -6.22 -3.77 -16.95
CA ARG A 12 -7.60 -3.52 -17.40
C ARG A 12 -8.43 -4.80 -17.37
N ALA A 13 -7.94 -5.88 -17.96
CA ALA A 13 -8.60 -7.19 -17.95
C ALA A 13 -8.81 -7.74 -16.52
N TYR A 14 -7.84 -7.52 -15.64
CA TYR A 14 -7.96 -7.92 -14.23
C TYR A 14 -9.07 -7.15 -13.50
N GLU A 15 -9.14 -5.83 -13.71
CA GLU A 15 -10.18 -4.99 -13.11
C GLU A 15 -11.55 -5.23 -13.75
N GLU A 16 -11.63 -5.56 -15.05
CA GLU A 16 -12.89 -5.95 -15.72
C GLU A 16 -13.50 -7.20 -15.10
N ARG A 17 -12.69 -8.23 -14.79
CA ARG A 17 -13.17 -9.42 -14.08
C ARG A 17 -13.76 -9.09 -12.71
N ARG A 18 -13.20 -8.09 -12.03
CA ARG A 18 -13.68 -7.64 -10.72
C ARG A 18 -14.93 -6.78 -10.84
N ALA A 19 -14.98 -5.91 -11.84
CA ALA A 19 -16.16 -5.12 -12.19
C ALA A 19 -17.34 -6.03 -12.52
N ALA A 20 -17.11 -7.05 -13.36
CA ALA A 20 -18.10 -8.07 -13.68
C ALA A 20 -18.56 -8.86 -12.44
N LYS A 21 -17.63 -9.24 -11.55
CA LYS A 21 -17.96 -9.89 -10.27
C LYS A 21 -18.83 -9.01 -9.37
N ALA A 22 -18.63 -7.70 -9.42
CA ALA A 22 -19.43 -6.72 -8.69
C ALA A 22 -20.69 -6.27 -9.44
N GLY A 23 -20.98 -6.84 -10.62
CA GLY A 23 -22.14 -6.50 -11.44
C GLY A 23 -22.12 -5.06 -11.97
N MET A 24 -20.95 -4.47 -12.17
CA MET A 24 -20.81 -3.07 -12.62
C MET A 24 -19.82 -2.93 -13.78
N SER A 25 -19.89 -1.79 -14.49
CA SER A 25 -18.94 -1.46 -15.55
C SER A 25 -17.55 -1.14 -14.98
N LEU A 26 -16.53 -1.30 -15.81
CA LEU A 26 -15.14 -1.02 -15.45
C LEU A 26 -14.95 0.41 -14.94
N ASP A 27 -15.48 1.42 -15.64
CA ASP A 27 -15.34 2.82 -15.25
C ASP A 27 -15.95 3.08 -13.86
N LYS A 28 -17.12 2.50 -13.58
CA LYS A 28 -17.79 2.63 -12.29
C LYS A 28 -17.01 1.91 -11.18
N TRP A 29 -16.42 0.76 -11.49
CA TRP A 29 -15.55 0.01 -10.59
C TRP A 29 -14.29 0.81 -10.23
N LEU A 30 -13.62 1.40 -11.22
CA LEU A 30 -12.44 2.23 -11.01
C LEU A 30 -12.76 3.49 -10.20
N ALA A 31 -13.87 4.17 -10.51
CA ALA A 31 -14.33 5.34 -9.76
C ALA A 31 -14.67 4.99 -8.28
N SER A 32 -15.35 3.87 -8.05
CA SER A 32 -15.65 3.36 -6.71
C SER A 32 -14.36 3.07 -5.92
N LYS A 33 -13.39 2.42 -6.56
CA LYS A 33 -12.10 2.10 -5.95
C LYS A 33 -11.31 3.36 -5.61
N GLN A 34 -11.32 4.37 -6.47
CA GLN A 34 -10.67 5.64 -6.20
C GLN A 34 -11.29 6.35 -4.99
N ARG A 35 -12.62 6.39 -4.90
CA ARG A 35 -13.33 6.92 -3.74
C ARG A 35 -13.01 6.15 -2.45
N GLN A 36 -12.92 4.82 -2.54
CA GLN A 36 -12.52 3.99 -1.40
C GLN A 36 -11.06 4.22 -1.00
N GLN A 37 -10.13 4.34 -1.95
CA GLN A 37 -8.74 4.63 -1.64
C GLN A 37 -8.56 6.02 -1.02
N GLU A 38 -9.33 7.02 -1.43
CA GLU A 38 -9.31 8.34 -0.81
C GLU A 38 -9.87 8.30 0.63
N ALA A 39 -10.95 7.53 0.86
CA ALA A 39 -11.50 7.32 2.19
C ALA A 39 -10.54 6.53 3.08
N GLU A 40 -9.91 5.48 2.55
CA GLU A 40 -8.89 4.70 3.24
C GLU A 40 -7.61 5.51 3.48
N ALA A 41 -7.19 6.39 2.58
CA ALA A 41 -6.03 7.24 2.79
C ALA A 41 -6.28 8.21 3.95
N LYS A 42 -7.48 8.81 3.99
CA LYS A 42 -7.91 9.66 5.12
C LYS A 42 -8.04 8.85 6.42
N ALA A 43 -8.54 7.61 6.35
CA ALA A 43 -8.63 6.74 7.51
C ALA A 43 -7.26 6.23 7.98
N LYS A 44 -6.34 5.90 7.06
CA LYS A 44 -4.96 5.47 7.35
C LYS A 44 -4.14 6.61 7.91
N GLN A 45 -4.35 7.86 7.48
CA GLN A 45 -3.70 9.02 8.11
C GLN A 45 -4.21 9.23 9.54
N LYS A 46 -5.53 9.15 9.77
CA LYS A 46 -6.10 9.24 11.12
C LYS A 46 -5.68 8.07 12.01
N ALA A 47 -5.59 6.86 11.46
CA ALA A 47 -5.13 5.68 12.18
C ALA A 47 -3.61 5.69 12.41
N ALA A 48 -2.80 6.22 11.50
CA ALA A 48 -1.35 6.37 11.70
C ALA A 48 -1.02 7.49 12.70
N ASP A 49 -1.89 8.48 12.85
CA ASP A 49 -1.77 9.52 13.86
C ASP A 49 -2.25 9.03 15.24
N ALA A 50 -3.39 8.32 15.29
CA ALA A 50 -3.92 7.71 16.51
C ALA A 50 -3.11 6.48 16.98
N ALA A 51 -2.41 5.79 16.08
CA ALA A 51 -1.46 4.71 16.38
C ALA A 51 -0.01 5.21 16.43
N ARG A 52 0.21 6.42 16.96
CA ARG A 52 1.48 6.76 17.63
C ARG A 52 1.38 6.44 19.13
N PRO A 53 1.44 5.16 19.57
CA PRO A 53 1.92 4.91 20.90
C PRO A 53 3.38 5.38 20.95
N ALA A 54 3.76 6.05 22.03
CA ALA A 54 5.14 6.40 22.35
C ALA A 54 6.07 5.23 21.98
N LYS A 55 7.01 5.47 21.05
CA LYS A 55 7.85 4.45 20.41
C LYS A 55 8.50 3.53 21.46
N PRO A 56 8.13 2.24 21.58
CA PRO A 56 9.16 1.26 21.90
C PRO A 56 10.02 1.14 20.65
N ALA A 57 11.35 1.25 20.80
CA ALA A 57 12.29 1.06 19.71
C ALA A 57 11.99 -0.28 19.01
N LYS A 58 11.46 -0.21 17.78
CA LYS A 58 11.10 -1.40 17.02
C LYS A 58 12.38 -2.22 16.81
N PRO A 59 12.41 -3.51 17.18
CA PRO A 59 13.58 -4.34 16.97
C PRO A 59 13.97 -4.31 15.49
N PRO A 60 15.27 -4.38 15.17
CA PRO A 60 15.73 -4.29 13.78
C PRO A 60 15.06 -5.40 12.97
N GLY A 61 14.36 -4.98 11.92
CA GLY A 61 13.76 -5.89 10.94
C GLY A 61 14.82 -6.66 10.16
N PHE A 62 14.40 -7.54 9.26
CA PHE A 62 15.28 -8.41 8.49
C PHE A 62 16.46 -7.67 7.83
N TRP A 63 16.20 -6.54 7.17
CA TRP A 63 17.23 -5.70 6.55
C TRP A 63 18.15 -5.01 7.58
N GLY A 64 17.60 -4.60 8.73
CA GLY A 64 18.40 -4.02 9.81
C GLY A 64 19.39 -5.02 10.38
N ARG A 65 18.97 -6.28 10.58
CA ARG A 65 19.84 -7.37 11.02
C ARG A 65 20.90 -7.72 9.96
N LEU A 66 20.57 -7.62 8.68
CA LEU A 66 21.53 -7.84 7.60
C LEU A 66 22.61 -6.76 7.56
N LEU A 67 22.22 -5.48 7.68
CA LEU A 67 23.19 -4.37 7.78
C LEU A 67 24.07 -4.50 9.02
N GLU A 68 23.48 -4.83 10.18
CA GLU A 68 24.24 -5.04 11.42
C GLU A 68 25.27 -6.16 11.26
N ARG A 69 24.89 -7.28 10.61
CA ARG A 69 25.82 -8.37 10.30
C ARG A 69 26.93 -7.94 9.33
N ALA A 70 26.62 -7.12 8.34
CA ALA A 70 27.58 -6.62 7.36
C ALA A 70 28.55 -5.59 7.95
N GLN A 71 28.10 -4.80 8.92
CA GLN A 71 28.93 -3.80 9.62
C GLN A 71 29.75 -4.40 10.76
N ARG A 72 29.40 -5.59 11.24
CA ARG A 72 30.12 -6.27 12.31
C ARG A 72 31.44 -6.84 11.75
N PRO A 73 32.62 -6.37 12.21
CA PRO A 73 33.88 -6.85 11.70
C PRO A 73 34.00 -8.36 11.99
N LEU A 74 34.44 -9.11 10.99
CA LEU A 74 34.81 -10.52 11.12
C LEU A 74 36.14 -10.58 11.85
N GLY A 75 36.11 -10.44 13.18
CA GLY A 75 37.33 -10.41 13.99
C GLY A 75 37.05 -10.52 15.48
N SER A 76 36.95 -11.75 15.96
CA SER A 76 37.56 -12.18 17.22
C SER A 76 38.48 -13.35 16.91
#